data_AF-X0UHF5-F1
#
_entry.id   AF-X0UHF5-F1
#
_cell.length_a   1.000
_cell.length_b   1.000
_cell.length_c   1.000
_cell.angle_alpha   90.00
_cell.angle_beta   90.00
_cell.angle_gamma   90.00
#
_symmetry.space_group_name_H-M   'P 1'
#
loop_
_entity.id
_entity.type
_entity.pdbx_description
1 polymer ?
#
loop_
_entity_poly.entity_id
_entity_poly.type
_entity_poly.pdbx_seq_one_letter_code
_entity_poly.pdbx_strand_id
1 'polypeptide(L)' 'REKGDKEAQMHDKEFVEALKYGMPPTCGFGVSERFFSFLMNKSIRDCVLFPLMKPEGK' A
#
# COMPACT_ATOMS: atom_id res chain seq x y z
N ARG A 1 11.73 -13.14 -2.82
CA ARG A 1 10.86 -14.10 -3.56
C ARG A 1 11.50 -15.47 -3.68
N GLU A 2 12.65 -15.63 -4.34
CA GLU A 2 13.26 -16.96 -4.57
C GLU A 2 13.72 -17.68 -3.29
N LYS A 3 14.08 -16.92 -2.26
CA LYS A 3 14.42 -17.46 -0.92
C LYS A 3 13.19 -17.60 0.01
N GLY A 4 11.98 -17.62 -0.53
CA GLY A 4 10.74 -17.89 0.21
C GLY A 4 9.91 -16.67 0.65
N ASP A 5 10.46 -15.45 0.59
CA ASP A 5 9.71 -14.23 0.91
C ASP A 5 8.78 -13.81 -0.23
N LYS A 6 7.46 -13.99 -0.05
CA LYS A 6 6.42 -13.69 -1.03
C LYS A 6 6.13 -12.19 -1.20
N GLU A 7 6.40 -11.39 -0.17
CA GLU A 7 6.08 -9.95 -0.12
C GLU A 7 7.22 -9.08 -0.65
N ALA A 8 8.43 -9.64 -0.82
CA ALA A 8 9.56 -8.94 -1.43
C ALA A 8 9.21 -8.37 -2.82
N GLN A 9 9.58 -7.11 -3.03
CA GLN A 9 9.37 -6.40 -4.30
C GLN A 9 10.08 -7.10 -5.46
N MET A 10 9.51 -6.96 -6.66
CA MET A 10 10.15 -7.43 -7.89
C MET A 10 11.22 -6.44 -8.33
N HIS A 11 12.25 -6.95 -9.00
CA HIS A 11 13.24 -6.08 -9.64
C HIS A 11 12.63 -5.44 -10.88
N ASP A 12 12.38 -4.13 -10.80
CA ASP A 12 11.87 -3.32 -11.90
C ASP A 12 13.05 -2.61 -12.61
N LYS A 13 13.42 -3.14 -13.79
CA LYS A 13 14.52 -2.59 -14.59
C LYS A 13 14.17 -1.26 -15.24
N GLU A 14 12.91 -1.07 -15.60
CA GLU A 14 12.44 0.14 -16.30
C GLU A 14 12.40 1.31 -15.35
N PHE A 15 11.94 1.09 -14.11
CA PHE A 15 12.01 2.09 -13.04
C PHE A 15 13.45 2.53 -12.78
N VAL A 16 14.40 1.59 -12.68
CA VAL A 16 15.83 1.91 -12.49
C VAL A 16 16.38 2.70 -13.69
N GLU A 17 16.01 2.33 -14.91
CA GLU A 17 16.44 3.05 -16.10
C GLU A 17 15.89 4.48 -16.12
N ALA A 18 14.63 4.69 -15.74
CA ALA A 18 14.03 6.02 -15.61
C ALA A 18 14.79 6.91 -14.62
N LEU A 19 15.25 6.36 -13.48
CA LEU A 19 16.04 7.10 -12.50
C LEU A 19 17.40 7.57 -13.05
N LYS A 20 18.01 6.82 -13.97
CA LYS A 20 19.31 7.18 -14.58
C LYS A 20 19.23 8.39 -15.49
N TYR A 21 18.06 8.67 -16.08
CA TYR A 21 17.85 9.88 -16.87
C TYR A 21 17.88 11.17 -16.03
N GLY A 22 17.96 11.04 -14.70
CA GLY A 22 18.16 12.16 -13.78
C GLY A 22 16.88 12.46 -13.01
N MET A 23 16.60 11.67 -11.97
CA MET A 23 15.56 12.01 -11.01
C MET A 23 15.99 13.26 -10.22
N PRO A 24 15.20 14.35 -10.22
CA PRO A 24 15.47 15.51 -9.38
C PRO A 24 15.35 15.15 -7.89
N PRO A 25 15.85 16.00 -6.97
CA PRO A 25 15.61 15.81 -5.54
C PRO A 25 14.11 15.83 -5.27
N THR A 26 13.56 14.69 -4.86
CA THR A 26 12.12 14.50 -4.64
C THR A 26 11.86 13.93 -3.24
N CYS A 27 10.67 14.19 -2.71
CA CYS A 27 10.17 13.62 -1.46
C CYS A 27 8.84 12.93 -1.74
N GLY A 28 8.67 11.71 -1.22
CA GLY A 28 7.41 10.97 -1.29
C GLY A 28 6.58 11.13 -0.03
N PHE A 29 5.26 11.17 -0.17
CA PHE A 29 4.32 11.20 0.95
C PHE A 29 3.20 10.18 0.72
N GLY A 30 2.95 9.34 1.71
CA GLY A 30 1.88 8.34 1.68
C GLY A 30 1.08 8.39 2.97
N VAL A 31 -0.25 8.45 2.84
CA VAL A 31 -1.19 8.42 3.97
C VAL A 31 -2.23 7.35 3.72
N SER A 32 -2.58 6.65 4.79
CA SER A 32 -3.62 5.63 4.78
C SER A 32 -4.89 6.15 5.44
N GLU A 33 -6.02 5.59 5.03
CA GLU A 33 -7.33 5.64 5.66
C GLU A 33 -7.30 5.35 7.17
N ARG A 34 -6.25 4.67 7.67
CA ARG A 34 -5.97 4.50 9.10
C ARG A 34 -5.89 5.82 9.86
N PHE A 35 -5.52 6.92 9.20
CA PHE A 35 -5.51 8.25 9.81
C PHE A 35 -6.91 8.62 10.35
N PHE A 36 -7.96 8.38 9.56
CA PHE A 36 -9.34 8.64 9.99
C PHE A 36 -9.82 7.63 11.04
N SER A 37 -9.43 6.36 10.91
CA SER A 37 -9.70 5.34 11.94
C SER A 37 -9.12 5.73 13.30
N PHE A 38 -7.91 6.29 13.32
CA PHE A 38 -7.29 6.84 14.52
C PHE A 38 -8.04 8.06 15.05
N LEU A 39 -8.30 9.06 14.20
CA LEU A 39 -9.02 10.28 14.59
C LEU A 39 -10.43 10.00 15.15
N MET A 40 -11.11 8.99 14.58
CA MET A 40 -12.45 8.59 15.00
C MET A 40 -12.45 7.61 16.17
N ASN A 41 -11.28 7.12 16.61
CA ASN A 41 -11.12 6.06 17.60
C ASN A 41 -12.02 4.83 17.32
N LYS A 42 -12.05 4.39 16.06
CA LYS A 42 -12.88 3.28 15.58
C LYS A 42 -12.05 2.31 14.76
N SER A 43 -12.53 1.07 14.63
CA SER A 43 -11.91 0.10 13.73
C SER A 43 -11.96 0.62 12.28
N ILE A 44 -10.96 0.26 11.48
CA ILE A 44 -10.90 0.62 10.06
C ILE A 44 -12.15 0.14 9.30
N ARG A 45 -12.72 -0.99 9.72
CA ARG A 45 -13.92 -1.58 9.13
C ARG A 45 -15.16 -0.71 9.32
N ASP A 46 -15.21 0.07 10.40
CA ASP A 46 -16.32 0.98 10.71
C ASP A 46 -16.17 2.35 10.00
N CYS A 47 -14.99 2.60 9.43
CA CYS A 47 -14.67 3.84 8.72
C CYS A 47 -14.78 3.69 7.19
N VAL A 48 -15.11 2.49 6.69
CA VAL A 48 -15.29 2.19 5.27
C VAL A 48 -16.77 1.86 5.05
N LEU A 49 -17.42 2.50 4.07
CA LEU A 49 -18.87 2.32 3.83
C LEU A 49 -19.26 0.87 3.52
N PHE A 50 -18.44 0.19 2.71
CA PHE A 50 -18.65 -1.20 2.30
C PHE A 50 -17.34 -1.97 2.48
N PRO A 51 -17.02 -2.43 3.69
CA PRO A 51 -15.78 -3.15 3.92
C PRO A 51 -15.81 -4.53 3.25
N LEU A 52 -14.63 -5.05 2.90
CA LEU A 52 -14.50 -6.43 2.46
C LEU A 52 -14.88 -7.37 3.61
N MET A 53 -16.08 -7.93 3.53
CA MET A 53 -16.56 -8.93 4.47
C MET A 53 -16.25 -10.32 3.94
N LYS A 54 -16.05 -11.27 4.86
CA LYS A 54 -16.04 -12.68 4.49
C LYS A 54 -17.43 -13.03 3.95
N PRO A 55 -17.56 -13.60 2.74
CA PRO A 55 -18.85 -14.03 2.24
C PRO A 55 -19.51 -14.99 3.24
N GLU A 56 -20.77 -14.74 3.57
CA GLU A 56 -21.60 -15.80 4.13
C GLU A 56 -21.76 -16.85 3.04
N GLY A 57 -21.58 -18.13 3.40
CA GLY A 57 -21.52 -19.23 2.43
C GLY A 57 -22.79 -19.32 1.57
N LYS A 58 -22.77 -20.25 0.61
CA LYS A 58 -24.03 -20.94 0.33
C LYS A 58 -24.49 -21.67 1.58
#